data_AF-A0A2E8YXG5-F1
#
_entry.id   AF-A0A2E8YXG5-F1
#
_cell.length_a   1.000
_cell.length_b   1.000
_cell.length_c   1.000
_cell.angle_alpha   90.00
_cell.angle_beta   90.00
_cell.angle_gamma   90.00
#
_symmetry.space_group_name_H-M   'P 1'
#
loop_
_entity.id
_entity.type
_entity.pdbx_description
1 polymer ?
#
loop_
_entity_poly.entity_id
_entity_poly.type
_entity_poly.pdbx_seq_one_letter_code
_entity_poly.pdbx_strand_id
1 'polypeptide(L)'
;MCRNIRPLNNFEPPATNDEVHAAALQYVRKVAGATKPSAANQAAFDEAVHEIAHVTRHLVDALVTSAPPKDRAVEAEKARARARARYA
;
A
#
# COMPACT_ATOMS: atom_id res chain seq x y z
N MET A 1 7.70 -7.45 6.16
CA MET A 1 7.16 -6.49 7.15
C MET A 1 6.27 -5.52 6.38
N CYS A 2 4.96 -5.55 6.56
CA CYS A 2 3.96 -4.98 5.63
C CYS A 2 3.78 -3.46 5.74
N ARG A 3 4.89 -2.71 5.84
CA ARG A 3 4.90 -1.28 6.22
C ARG A 3 4.13 -0.38 5.24
N ASN A 4 4.08 -0.76 3.96
CA ASN A 4 3.39 0.00 2.90
C ASN A 4 2.04 -0.60 2.51
N ILE A 5 1.65 -1.75 3.06
CA ILE A 5 0.29 -2.29 2.86
C ILE A 5 -0.60 -1.62 3.90
N ARG A 6 -1.21 -0.50 3.51
CA ARG A 6 -2.11 0.31 4.35
C ARG A 6 -3.45 0.53 3.63
N PRO A 7 -4.53 0.88 4.33
CA PRO A 7 -5.77 1.26 3.67
C PRO A 7 -5.53 2.44 2.72
N LEU A 8 -5.95 2.31 1.46
CA LEU A 8 -5.85 3.34 0.42
C LEU A 8 -7.21 3.91 -0.01
N ASN A 9 -8.32 3.32 0.47
CA ASN A 9 -9.66 3.74 0.09
C ASN A 9 -10.09 5.06 0.78
N ASN A 10 -10.84 5.87 0.05
CA ASN A 10 -11.56 7.05 0.50
C ASN A 10 -10.65 8.17 1.04
N PHE A 11 -9.58 8.51 0.31
CA PHE A 11 -8.73 9.67 0.61
C PHE A 11 -9.02 10.81 -0.37
N GLU A 12 -8.86 12.05 0.12
CA GLU A 12 -8.83 13.25 -0.71
C GLU A 12 -7.46 13.94 -0.50
N PRO A 13 -6.63 14.10 -1.55
CA PRO A 13 -6.75 13.52 -2.90
C PRO A 13 -6.75 11.97 -2.93
N PRO A 14 -7.27 11.32 -3.99
CA PRO A 14 -7.23 9.85 -4.13
C PRO A 14 -5.83 9.26 -4.03
N ALA A 15 -5.75 7.96 -3.71
CA ALA A 15 -4.48 7.22 -3.60
C ALA A 15 -3.67 7.30 -4.90
N THR A 16 -2.35 7.53 -4.78
CA THR A 16 -1.49 7.64 -5.96
C THR A 16 -1.08 6.28 -6.50
N ASN A 17 -0.64 6.24 -7.76
CA ASN A 17 -0.08 5.03 -8.36
C ASN A 17 1.15 4.52 -7.58
N ASP A 18 1.97 5.43 -7.04
CA ASP A 18 3.13 5.06 -6.23
C ASP A 18 2.73 4.39 -4.92
N GLU A 19 1.64 4.84 -4.27
CA GLU A 19 1.11 4.21 -3.06
C GLU A 19 0.61 2.79 -3.34
N VAL A 20 -0.09 2.61 -4.45
CA VAL A 20 -0.57 1.30 -4.90
C VAL A 20 0.60 0.37 -5.27
N HIS A 21 1.56 0.86 -6.05
CA HIS A 21 2.75 0.11 -6.43
C HIS A 21 3.59 -0.27 -5.20
N ALA A 22 3.76 0.64 -4.24
CA ALA A 22 4.46 0.35 -2.99
C ALA A 22 3.77 -0.73 -2.15
N ALA A 23 2.43 -0.75 -2.15
CA ALA A 23 1.66 -1.82 -1.50
C ALA A 23 1.86 -3.16 -2.21
N ALA A 24 1.75 -3.19 -3.55
CA ALA A 24 1.98 -4.38 -4.37
C ALA A 24 3.38 -4.96 -4.17
N LEU A 25 4.41 -4.12 -4.20
CA LEU A 25 5.80 -4.53 -3.95
C LEU A 25 5.97 -5.17 -2.57
N GLN A 26 5.38 -4.59 -1.52
CA GLN A 26 5.46 -5.19 -0.18
C GLN A 26 4.68 -6.49 -0.06
N TYR A 27 3.56 -6.62 -0.77
CA TYR A 27 2.80 -7.87 -0.85
C TYR A 27 3.63 -8.97 -1.49
N VAL A 28 4.20 -8.72 -2.68
CA VAL A 28 5.03 -9.70 -3.40
C VAL A 28 6.22 -10.12 -2.56
N ARG A 29 6.96 -9.17 -1.95
CA ARG A 29 8.07 -9.47 -1.04
C ARG A 29 7.65 -10.34 0.15
N LYS A 30 6.47 -10.09 0.71
CA LYS A 30 5.95 -10.85 1.85
C LYS A 30 5.57 -12.27 1.45
N VAL A 31 4.89 -12.44 0.31
CA VAL A 31 4.43 -13.75 -0.19
C VAL A 31 5.61 -14.59 -0.68
N ALA A 32 6.53 -13.99 -1.44
CA ALA A 32 7.71 -14.66 -1.96
C ALA A 32 8.80 -14.92 -0.89
N GLY A 33 8.65 -14.40 0.33
CA GLY A 33 9.60 -14.61 1.42
C GLY A 33 10.96 -13.91 1.24
N ALA A 34 11.09 -13.00 0.27
CA ALA A 34 12.34 -12.31 -0.05
C ALA A 34 12.14 -10.79 -0.14
N THR A 35 12.98 -10.04 0.60
CA THR A 35 12.97 -8.56 0.53
C THR A 35 13.56 -8.04 -0.79
N LYS A 36 14.48 -8.79 -1.39
CA LYS A 36 15.07 -8.50 -2.71
C LYS A 36 15.09 -9.80 -3.50
N PRO A 37 14.58 -9.82 -4.75
CA PRO A 37 14.69 -11.01 -5.59
C PRO A 37 16.15 -11.28 -5.97
N SER A 38 16.45 -12.54 -6.27
CA SER A 38 17.68 -12.91 -6.97
C SER A 38 17.63 -12.39 -8.41
N ALA A 39 18.78 -12.29 -9.08
CA ALA A 39 18.83 -11.89 -10.48
C ALA A 39 17.96 -12.80 -11.38
N ALA A 40 17.95 -14.11 -11.10
CA ALA A 40 17.12 -15.07 -11.84
C ALA A 40 15.61 -14.85 -11.67
N ASN A 41 15.18 -14.31 -10.52
CA ASN A 41 13.77 -14.12 -10.20
C ASN A 41 13.27 -12.69 -10.44
N GLN A 42 14.14 -11.78 -10.90
CA GLN A 42 13.84 -10.36 -11.03
C GLN A 42 12.62 -10.13 -11.95
N ALA A 43 12.62 -10.73 -13.15
CA ALA A 43 11.52 -10.59 -14.10
C ALA A 43 10.17 -11.09 -13.55
N ALA A 44 10.16 -12.23 -12.85
CA ALA A 44 8.95 -12.76 -12.23
C ALA A 44 8.45 -11.88 -11.08
N PHE A 45 9.36 -11.25 -10.32
CA PHE A 45 9.00 -10.29 -9.29
C PHE A 45 8.38 -9.03 -9.88
N ASP A 46 9.02 -8.47 -10.90
CA ASP A 46 8.58 -7.22 -11.52
C ASP A 46 7.19 -7.37 -12.16
N GLU A 47 6.97 -8.48 -12.88
CA GLU A 47 5.67 -8.82 -13.46
C GLU A 47 4.59 -8.96 -12.38
N ALA A 48 4.86 -9.71 -11.31
CA ALA A 48 3.90 -9.88 -10.23
C ALA A 48 3.55 -8.54 -9.54
N VAL A 49 4.52 -7.65 -9.36
CA VAL A 49 4.28 -6.32 -8.78
C VAL A 49 3.43 -5.47 -9.72
N HIS A 50 3.70 -5.51 -11.03
CA HIS A 50 2.93 -4.78 -12.05
C HIS A 50 1.45 -5.20 -12.03
N GLU A 51 1.17 -6.49 -12.17
CA GLU A 51 -0.20 -7.02 -12.24
C GLU A 51 -1.00 -6.74 -10.95
N ILE A 52 -0.35 -6.90 -9.80
CA ILE A 52 -1.00 -6.64 -8.51
C ILE A 52 -1.26 -5.14 -8.33
N ALA A 53 -0.33 -4.29 -8.75
CA ALA A 53 -0.54 -2.84 -8.70
C ALA A 53 -1.72 -2.43 -9.60
N HIS A 54 -1.80 -2.99 -10.81
CA HIS A 54 -2.90 -2.76 -11.74
C HIS A 54 -4.25 -3.16 -11.13
N VAL A 55 -4.40 -4.43 -10.70
CA VAL A 55 -5.66 -4.91 -10.10
C VAL A 55 -6.02 -4.14 -8.82
N THR A 56 -5.04 -3.82 -7.98
CA THR A 56 -5.28 -3.05 -6.76
C THR A 56 -5.76 -1.63 -7.07
N ARG A 57 -5.20 -0.98 -8.09
CA ARG A 57 -5.66 0.34 -8.53
C ARG A 57 -7.11 0.30 -8.99
N HIS A 58 -7.46 -0.67 -9.84
CA HIS A 58 -8.83 -0.86 -10.30
C HIS A 58 -9.81 -1.13 -9.16
N LEU A 59 -9.41 -1.94 -8.17
CA LEU A 59 -10.21 -2.15 -6.97
C LEU A 59 -10.45 -0.83 -6.23
N VAL A 60 -9.39 -0.08 -5.92
CA VAL A 60 -9.50 1.16 -5.14
C VAL A 60 -10.38 2.19 -5.85
N ASP A 61 -10.28 2.32 -7.17
CA ASP A 61 -11.11 3.23 -7.97
C ASP A 61 -12.59 2.80 -8.01
N ALA A 62 -12.87 1.49 -7.93
CA ALA A 62 -14.22 0.95 -7.98
C ALA A 62 -14.94 0.95 -6.61
N LEU A 63 -14.21 1.16 -5.51
CA LEU A 63 -14.79 1.16 -4.18
C LEU A 63 -15.66 2.42 -3.97
N VAL A 64 -16.93 2.20 -3.64
CA VAL A 64 -17.88 3.26 -3.26
C VAL A 64 -18.10 3.26 -1.76
N THR A 65 -18.18 4.45 -1.15
CA THR A 65 -18.50 4.60 0.27
C THR A 65 -19.30 5.87 0.53
N SER A 66 -20.15 5.83 1.56
CA SER A 66 -20.87 7.00 2.08
C SER A 66 -20.10 7.74 3.17
N ALA A 67 -18.95 7.22 3.60
CA ALA A 67 -18.14 7.86 4.62
C ALA A 67 -17.45 9.13 4.08
N PRO A 68 -17.29 10.18 4.91
CA PRO A 68 -16.58 11.38 4.49
C PRO A 68 -15.13 11.04 4.08
N PRO A 69 -14.56 11.72 3.06
CA PRO A 69 -13.18 11.50 2.64
C PRO A 69 -12.18 11.71 3.78
N LYS A 70 -11.12 10.92 3.76
CA LYS A 70 -10.02 10.98 4.75
C LYS A 70 -8.95 11.95 4.28
N ASP A 71 -8.49 12.77 5.21
CA ASP A 71 -7.31 13.60 5.02
C ASP A 71 -6.03 12.83 5.39
N ARG A 72 -5.03 12.86 4.51
CA ARG A 72 -3.76 12.14 4.72
C ARG A 72 -2.97 12.65 5.92
N ALA A 73 -2.90 13.96 6.12
CA ALA A 73 -2.13 14.56 7.21
C ALA A 73 -2.75 14.21 8.57
N VAL A 74 -4.08 14.23 8.65
CA VAL A 74 -4.83 13.80 9.85
C VAL A 74 -4.57 12.33 10.16
N GLU A 75 -4.62 11.44 9.16
CA GLU A 75 -4.36 10.01 9.39
C GLU A 75 -2.90 9.73 9.77
N ALA A 76 -1.95 10.48 9.21
CA ALA A 76 -0.55 10.41 9.60
C ALA A 76 -0.32 10.86 11.06
N GLU A 77 -0.96 11.95 11.49
CA GLU A 77 -0.87 12.42 12.88
C GLU A 77 -1.53 11.43 13.85
N LYS A 78 -2.68 10.85 13.51
CA LYS A 78 -3.28 9.77 14.30
C LYS A 78 -2.32 8.58 14.45
N ALA A 79 -1.62 8.20 13.37
CA ALA A 79 -0.63 7.14 13.42
C ALA A 79 0.56 7.49 14.33
N ARG A 80 1.07 8.73 14.25
CA ARG A 80 2.16 9.23 15.12
C ARG A 80 1.73 9.27 16.58
N ALA A 81 0.53 9.74 16.88
CA ALA A 81 -0.03 9.77 18.24
C ALA A 81 -0.14 8.37 18.84
N ARG A 82 -0.65 7.39 18.06
CA ARG A 82 -0.69 5.98 18.47
C ARG A 82 0.71 5.41 18.75
N ALA A 83 1.69 5.75 17.93
CA ALA A 83 3.07 5.33 18.14
C ALA A 83 3.66 5.93 19.43
N ARG A 84 3.47 7.24 19.66
CA ARG A 84 3.91 7.90 20.91
C ARG A 84 3.33 7.22 22.15
N ALA A 85 2.02 6.94 22.16
CA ALA A 85 1.37 6.27 23.28
C ALA A 85 1.88 4.83 23.52
N ARG A 86 2.37 4.15 22.47
CA ARG A 86 2.89 2.79 22.57
C ARG A 86 4.32 2.73 23.13
N TYR A 87 5.11 3.77 22.90
CA TYR A 87 6.53 3.84 23.25
C TYR A 87 6.85 4.86 24.35
N ALA A 88 5.81 5.45 24.96
CA ALA A 88 5.90 6.18 26.23
C ALA A 88 5.91 5.17 27.39
#